data_AF-A0AAU1ZIC3-F1
#
_entry.id   AF-A0AAU1ZIC3-F1
#
_cell.length_a   1.000
_cell.length_b   1.000
_cell.length_c   1.000
_cell.angle_alpha   90.00
_cell.angle_beta   90.00
_cell.angle_gamma   90.00
#
_symmetry.space_group_name_H-M   'P 1'
#
loop_
_entity.id
_entity.type
_entity.pdbx_description
1 polymer ?
#
loop_
_entity_poly.entity_id
_entity_poly.type
_entity_poly.pdbx_seq_one_letter_code
_entity_poly.pdbx_strand_id
1 'polypeptide(L)'
;MTHAESWQKAKDRYPVGSTARGVVKARFNFGVFLELEEAPAVKGFVDVVSYNPGDPGSETPAPLPEVGETVEGTVVSLVDRDQQIRLQVGPPPWEGRPRTE
;
A
#
# COMPACT_ATOMS: atom_id res chain seq x y z
N MET A 1 15.10 6.45 20.76
CA MET A 1 14.80 5.74 19.50
C MET A 1 14.91 6.76 18.39
N THR A 2 15.93 6.63 17.54
CA THR A 2 16.19 7.58 16.45
C THR A 2 15.34 7.23 15.23
N HIS A 3 15.05 8.21 14.38
CA HIS A 3 14.17 8.04 13.21
C HIS A 3 14.67 6.95 12.23
N ALA A 4 15.98 6.69 12.20
CA ALA A 4 16.60 5.65 11.36
C ALA A 4 16.29 4.22 11.84
N GLU A 5 16.20 3.99 13.16
CA GLU A 5 15.94 2.66 13.73
C GLU A 5 14.51 2.20 13.46
N SER A 6 13.55 3.13 13.47
CA SER A 6 12.15 2.84 13.21
C SER A 6 11.91 2.33 11.78
N TRP A 7 12.63 2.87 10.79
CA TRP A 7 12.53 2.43 9.40
C TRP A 7 13.15 1.05 9.18
N GLN A 8 14.31 0.78 9.76
CA GLN A 8 14.92 -0.55 9.67
C GLN A 8 13.98 -1.64 10.25
N LYS A 9 13.35 -1.37 11.40
CA LYS A 9 12.34 -2.28 11.97
C LYS A 9 11.12 -2.44 11.07
N ALA A 10 10.65 -1.36 10.44
CA ALA A 10 9.53 -1.44 9.52
C ALA A 10 9.85 -2.30 8.29
N LYS A 11 11.07 -2.22 7.74
CA LYS A 11 11.49 -3.09 6.63
C LYS A 11 11.54 -4.57 7.01
N ASP A 12 11.96 -4.85 8.25
CA ASP A 12 11.97 -6.21 8.79
C ASP A 12 10.55 -6.74 9.01
N ARG A 13 9.63 -5.88 9.46
CA ARG A 13 8.22 -6.23 9.68
C ARG A 13 7.41 -6.36 8.40
N TYR A 14 7.69 -5.49 7.43
CA TYR A 14 6.98 -5.36 6.16
C TYR A 14 7.92 -5.58 4.98
N PRO A 15 8.44 -6.79 4.77
CA PRO A 15 9.23 -7.10 3.59
C PRO A 15 8.37 -7.03 2.32
N VAL A 16 8.98 -6.82 1.17
CA VAL A 16 8.27 -6.85 -0.12
C VAL A 16 7.57 -8.21 -0.30
N GLY A 17 6.30 -8.18 -0.70
CA GLY A 17 5.42 -9.35 -0.81
C GLY A 17 4.63 -9.67 0.46
N SER A 18 4.94 -9.02 1.61
CA SER A 18 4.14 -9.17 2.83
C SER A 18 2.82 -8.40 2.75
N THR A 19 1.84 -8.81 3.54
CA THR A 19 0.60 -8.05 3.74
C THR A 19 0.80 -7.04 4.85
N ALA A 20 0.39 -5.81 4.63
CA ALA A 20 0.34 -4.76 5.64
C ALA A 20 -1.05 -4.16 5.74
N ARG A 21 -1.43 -3.79 6.95
CA ARG A 21 -2.70 -3.15 7.27
C ARG A 21 -2.45 -1.77 7.85
N GLY A 22 -3.24 -0.81 7.41
CA GLY A 22 -3.11 0.57 7.87
C GLY A 22 -4.40 1.37 7.72
N VAL A 23 -4.47 2.47 8.46
CA VAL A 23 -5.64 3.37 8.47
C VAL A 23 -5.33 4.60 7.63
N VAL A 24 -6.27 5.01 6.78
CA VAL A 24 -6.13 6.22 5.95
C VAL A 24 -6.10 7.44 6.85
N LYS A 25 -4.97 8.16 6.85
CA LYS A 25 -4.82 9.43 7.57
C LYS A 25 -5.05 10.63 6.66
N ALA A 26 -4.74 10.48 5.38
CA ALA A 26 -4.92 11.54 4.40
C ALA A 26 -5.22 10.93 3.02
N ARG A 27 -6.17 11.55 2.31
CA ARG A 27 -6.52 11.17 0.93
C ARG A 27 -6.16 12.29 -0.05
N PHE A 28 -5.70 11.91 -1.23
CA PHE A 28 -5.39 12.79 -2.35
C PHE A 28 -5.98 12.23 -3.64
N ASN A 29 -6.09 13.06 -4.67
CA ASN A 29 -6.64 12.62 -5.96
C ASN A 29 -5.77 11.55 -6.66
N PHE A 30 -4.49 11.46 -6.31
CA PHE A 30 -3.54 10.52 -6.90
C PHE A 30 -3.25 9.29 -6.02
N GLY A 31 -3.77 9.25 -4.79
CA GLY A 31 -3.50 8.17 -3.85
C GLY A 31 -3.86 8.51 -2.40
N VAL A 32 -3.58 7.59 -1.48
CA VAL A 32 -3.88 7.72 -0.06
C VAL A 32 -2.65 7.43 0.80
N PHE A 33 -2.51 8.18 1.90
CA PHE A 33 -1.53 7.87 2.95
C PHE A 33 -2.18 7.05 4.05
N LEU A 34 -1.52 5.93 4.34
CA LEU A 34 -1.88 4.97 5.36
C LEU A 34 -0.89 5.07 6.52
N GLU A 35 -1.40 5.03 7.74
CA GLU A 35 -0.61 4.79 8.94
C GLU A 35 -0.66 3.29 9.24
N LEU A 36 0.50 2.64 9.22
CA LEU A 36 0.61 1.19 9.42
C LEU A 36 0.52 0.84 10.89
N GLU A 37 -0.26 -0.20 11.22
CA GLU A 37 -0.50 -0.58 12.62
C GLU A 37 0.78 -0.99 13.35
N GLU A 38 1.69 -1.69 12.68
CA GLU A 38 2.91 -2.22 13.30
C GLU A 38 4.13 -1.31 13.08
N ALA A 39 3.98 -0.28 12.24
CA ALA A 39 5.00 0.73 11.98
C ALA A 39 4.39 2.14 11.88
N PRO A 40 3.81 2.70 12.96
CA PRO A 40 3.16 4.01 12.93
C PRO A 40 4.11 5.18 12.65
N ALA A 41 5.43 4.97 12.83
CA ALA A 41 6.45 5.95 12.50
C ALA A 41 6.77 6.03 10.99
N VAL A 42 6.23 5.11 10.19
CA VAL A 42 6.52 4.95 8.76
C VAL A 42 5.25 5.20 7.95
N LYS A 43 5.38 5.87 6.82
CA LYS A 43 4.25 6.24 5.97
C LYS A 43 3.97 5.12 4.97
N GLY A 44 2.77 4.56 5.02
CA GLY A 44 2.22 3.74 3.95
C GLY A 44 1.62 4.63 2.87
N PHE A 45 1.77 4.26 1.61
CA PHE A 45 1.20 4.98 0.48
C PHE A 45 0.65 4.02 -0.55
N VAL A 46 -0.56 4.30 -1.01
CA VAL A 46 -1.21 3.57 -2.09
C VAL A 46 -1.54 4.57 -3.20
N ASP A 47 -0.91 4.37 -4.35
CA ASP A 47 -1.25 5.10 -5.57
C ASP A 47 -2.62 4.67 -6.09
N VAL A 48 -3.34 5.56 -6.79
CA VAL A 48 -4.66 5.25 -7.38
C VAL A 48 -4.63 4.05 -8.34
N VAL A 49 -3.50 3.81 -9.02
CA VAL A 49 -3.32 2.65 -9.91
C VAL A 49 -3.08 1.35 -9.17
N SER A 50 -2.60 1.43 -7.94
CA SER A 50 -2.31 0.29 -7.07
C SER A 50 -3.50 -0.04 -6.16
N TYR A 51 -4.55 0.79 -6.18
CA TYR A 51 -5.78 0.56 -5.43
C TYR A 51 -6.84 -0.08 -6.33
N ASN A 52 -6.93 -1.41 -6.28
CA ASN A 52 -7.94 -2.17 -6.99
C ASN A 52 -8.59 -3.24 -6.09
N PRO A 53 -9.37 -2.84 -5.07
CA PRO A 53 -10.10 -3.79 -4.21
C PRO A 53 -11.21 -4.56 -4.95
N GLY A 54 -11.54 -4.17 -6.19
CA GLY A 54 -12.59 -4.76 -7.00
C GLY A 54 -12.12 -5.91 -7.89
N ASP A 55 -13.02 -6.38 -8.73
CA ASP A 55 -12.77 -7.48 -9.65
C ASP A 55 -11.71 -7.08 -10.71
N PRO A 56 -10.69 -7.91 -11.00
CA PRO A 56 -9.65 -7.61 -11.99
C PRO A 56 -10.18 -7.37 -13.41
N GLY A 57 -11.47 -7.65 -13.68
CA GLY A 57 -12.15 -7.34 -14.95
C GLY A 57 -12.93 -6.02 -15.00
N SER A 58 -13.02 -5.26 -13.90
CA SER A 58 -13.79 -4.01 -13.87
C SER A 58 -12.93 -2.82 -14.33
N GLU A 59 -13.28 -2.24 -15.48
CA GLU A 59 -12.67 -1.00 -16.01
C GLU A 59 -13.01 0.25 -15.18
N THR A 60 -13.88 0.12 -14.18
CA THR A 60 -14.24 1.24 -13.30
C THR A 60 -13.24 1.32 -12.15
N PRO A 61 -12.45 2.40 -12.03
CA PRO A 61 -11.57 2.58 -10.88
C PRO A 61 -12.41 2.63 -9.61
N ALA A 62 -12.08 1.77 -8.64
CA ALA A 62 -12.73 1.80 -7.34
C ALA A 62 -12.49 3.17 -6.67
N PRO A 63 -13.50 3.75 -6.00
CA PRO A 63 -13.30 4.99 -5.27
C PRO A 63 -12.23 4.76 -4.19
N LEU A 64 -11.27 5.70 -4.10
CA LEU A 64 -10.25 5.68 -3.07
C LEU A 64 -10.90 5.71 -1.68
N PRO A 65 -10.31 5.03 -0.69
CA PRO A 65 -10.87 4.94 0.65
C PRO A 65 -10.83 6.31 1.36
N GLU A 66 -11.81 6.55 2.21
CA GLU A 66 -11.96 7.76 2.99
C GLU A 66 -11.02 7.80 4.21
N VAL A 67 -10.78 9.00 4.74
CA VAL A 67 -9.95 9.17 5.94
C VAL A 67 -10.63 8.48 7.12
N GLY A 68 -9.88 7.64 7.82
CA GLY A 68 -10.38 6.79 8.91
C GLY A 68 -10.71 5.35 8.50
N GLU A 69 -10.76 5.05 7.20
CA GLU A 69 -10.96 3.68 6.73
C GLU A 69 -9.69 2.84 6.87
N THR A 70 -9.88 1.55 7.13
CA THR A 70 -8.77 0.60 7.22
C THR A 70 -8.58 -0.09 5.88
N VAL A 71 -7.35 -0.07 5.39
CA VAL A 71 -6.94 -0.64 4.11
C VAL A 71 -5.91 -1.72 4.38
N GLU A 72 -6.09 -2.87 3.73
CA GLU A 72 -5.14 -3.96 3.73
C GLU A 72 -4.58 -4.13 2.31
N GLY A 73 -3.27 -4.24 2.20
CA GLY A 73 -2.60 -4.38 0.90
C GLY A 73 -1.26 -5.08 1.01
N THR A 74 -0.73 -5.52 -0.12
CA THR A 74 0.58 -6.15 -0.23
C THR A 74 1.65 -5.10 -0.43
N VAL A 75 2.76 -5.24 0.29
CA VAL A 75 3.94 -4.39 0.15
C VAL A 75 4.59 -4.68 -1.19
N VAL A 76 4.58 -3.70 -2.09
CA VAL A 76 5.21 -3.83 -3.41
C VAL A 76 6.58 -3.20 -3.47
N SER A 77 6.85 -2.17 -2.65
CA SER A 77 8.12 -1.47 -2.69
C SER A 77 8.38 -0.71 -1.38
N LEU A 78 9.67 -0.61 -1.02
CA LEU A 78 10.16 0.14 0.13
C LEU A 78 11.05 1.27 -0.40
N VAL A 79 10.73 2.51 -0.07
CA VAL A 79 11.45 3.71 -0.54
C VAL A 79 12.29 4.26 0.60
N ASP A 80 13.58 3.89 0.67
CA ASP A 80 14.47 4.31 1.76
C ASP A 80 14.68 5.83 1.83
N ARG A 81 14.67 6.53 0.69
CA ARG A 81 14.89 7.99 0.64
C ARG A 81 13.85 8.78 1.43
N ASP A 82 12.58 8.39 1.28
CA ASP A 82 11.43 9.04 1.92
C ASP A 82 10.89 8.23 3.11
N GLN A 83 11.53 7.10 3.41
CA GLN A 83 11.10 6.14 4.42
C GLN A 83 9.60 5.80 4.26
N GLN A 84 9.23 5.45 3.03
CA GLN A 84 7.85 5.22 2.62
C GLN A 84 7.65 3.79 2.12
N ILE A 85 6.55 3.16 2.53
CA ILE A 85 6.13 1.83 2.09
C ILE A 85 5.04 1.98 1.05
N ARG A 86 5.25 1.43 -0.14
CA ARG A 86 4.22 1.36 -1.17
C ARG A 86 3.45 0.07 -1.09
N LEU A 87 2.14 0.21 -1.11
CA LEU A 87 1.17 -0.86 -0.92
C LEU A 87 0.30 -0.96 -2.16
N GLN A 88 -0.08 -2.20 -2.49
CA GLN A 88 -1.05 -2.50 -3.53
C GLN A 88 -2.24 -3.20 -2.89
N VAL A 89 -3.43 -2.72 -3.18
CA VAL A 89 -4.69 -3.27 -2.68
C VAL A 89 -5.33 -4.04 -3.82
N GLY A 90 -5.50 -5.34 -3.64
CA GLY A 90 -6.05 -6.24 -4.65
C GLY A 90 -5.03 -6.78 -5.65
N PRO A 91 -5.50 -7.60 -6.61
CA PRO A 91 -4.63 -8.29 -7.55
C PRO A 91 -3.88 -7.28 -8.44
N PRO A 92 -2.65 -7.60 -8.87
CA PRO A 92 -1.95 -6.77 -9.82
C PRO A 92 -2.79 -6.63 -11.10
N PRO A 93 -2.79 -5.45 -11.75
CA PRO A 93 -3.63 -5.21 -12.94
C PRO A 93 -3.30 -6.13 -14.13
N TRP A 94 -2.17 -6.84 -14.12
CA TRP A 94 -1.78 -7.80 -15.15
C TRP A 94 -2.11 -9.27 -14.82
N GLU A 95 -2.64 -9.58 -13.64
CA GLU A 95 -2.82 -10.95 -13.15
C GLU A 95 -4.08 -11.67 -13.69
N GLY A 96 -4.81 -11.02 -14.61
CA GLY A 96 -5.97 -11.60 -15.32
C GLY A 96 -5.70 -12.04 -16.77
N ARG A 97 -4.48 -11.86 -17.29
CA ARG A 97 -4.14 -12.31 -18.66
C ARG A 97 -3.63 -13.75 -18.58
N PRO A 98 -4.26 -14.76 -19.23
CA PRO A 98 -3.61 -16.04 -19.38
C PRO A 98 -2.28 -15.79 -20.08
N ARG A 99 -1.16 -16.16 -19.44
CA ARG A 99 0.12 -16.32 -20.14
C ARG A 99 -0.17 -17.33 -21.25
N THR A 100 -0.38 -16.81 -22.46
CA THR A 100 -0.37 -17.67 -23.64
C THR A 100 1.11 -17.89 -23.92
N GLU A 101 1.54 -19.12 -23.66
CA GLU A 101 2.84 -19.66 -24.02
C GLU A 101 3.04 -19.64 -25.55
#